data_AF-A0A519SYT6-F1
#
_entry.id   AF-A0A519SYT6-F1
#
_cell.length_a   1.000
_cell.length_b   1.000
_cell.length_c   1.000
_cell.angle_alpha   90.00
_cell.angle_beta   90.00
_cell.angle_gamma   90.00
#
_symmetry.space_group_name_H-M   'P 1'
#
loop_
_entity.id
_entity.type
_entity.pdbx_description
1 polymer ?
#
loop_
_entity_poly.entity_id
_entity_poly.type
_entity_poly.pdbx_seq_one_letter_code
_entity_poly.pdbx_strand_id
1 'polypeptide(L)'
;VHQLKRHGHEVVPVGIRKGQVAGLAIHTDRPQEAGIDTVTLYVGPQNQPGWYDYILGLKPRRIIFNPGTENPELEQKAQAAGIQTEEACTLVMLSVGQYDK
;
A
#
# COMPACT_ATOMS: atom_id res chain seq x y z
N VAL A 1 6.25 -5.33 -5.67
CA VAL A 1 6.76 -6.53 -4.94
C VAL A 1 8.23 -6.82 -5.23
N HIS A 2 8.65 -7.15 -6.46
CA HIS A 2 10.04 -7.54 -6.73
C HIS A 2 11.07 -6.48 -6.30
N GLN A 3 10.84 -5.20 -6.62
CA GLN A 3 11.76 -4.12 -6.22
C GLN A 3 11.82 -3.95 -4.71
N LEU A 4 10.69 -4.00 -4.00
CA LEU A 4 10.65 -3.94 -2.53
C LEU A 4 11.49 -5.06 -1.90
N LYS A 5 11.32 -6.31 -2.36
CA LYS A 5 12.13 -7.45 -1.89
C LYS A 5 13.62 -7.27 -2.19
N ARG A 6 13.98 -6.74 -3.37
CA ARG A 6 15.38 -6.47 -3.72
C ARG A 6 16.04 -5.42 -2.83
N HIS A 7 15.25 -4.49 -2.28
CA HIS A 7 15.70 -3.48 -1.31
C HIS A 7 15.58 -3.96 0.14
N GLY A 8 15.24 -5.25 0.37
CA GLY A 8 15.21 -5.84 1.70
C GLY A 8 13.90 -5.64 2.48
N HIS A 9 12.85 -5.10 1.87
CA HIS A 9 11.57 -4.93 2.55
C HIS A 9 10.75 -6.22 2.54
N GLU A 10 10.11 -6.50 3.68
CA GLU A 10 9.06 -7.51 3.78
C GLU A 10 7.79 -7.02 3.08
N VAL A 11 7.07 -7.94 2.44
CA VAL A 11 5.90 -7.59 1.63
C VAL A 11 4.79 -8.60 1.88
N VAL A 12 3.59 -8.10 2.14
CA VAL A 12 2.35 -8.88 2.20
C VAL A 12 1.49 -8.52 0.98
N PRO A 13 1.47 -9.34 -0.09
CA PRO A 13 0.65 -9.04 -1.26
C PRO A 13 -0.83 -9.29 -0.96
N VAL A 14 -1.67 -8.27 -1.11
CA VAL A 14 -3.12 -8.35 -0.92
C VAL A 14 -3.82 -7.93 -2.22
N GLY A 15 -4.86 -8.66 -2.63
CA GLY A 15 -5.59 -8.36 -3.87
C GLY A 15 -6.86 -9.18 -4.01
N ILE A 16 -7.56 -9.05 -5.15
CA ILE A 16 -8.84 -9.73 -5.39
C ILE A 16 -8.70 -11.08 -6.12
N ARG A 17 -7.51 -11.38 -6.67
CA ARG A 17 -7.25 -12.60 -7.44
C ARG A 17 -6.30 -13.50 -6.67
N LYS A 18 -6.66 -14.77 -6.54
CA LYS A 18 -5.74 -15.80 -6.04
C LYS A 18 -4.56 -15.95 -7.01
N GLY A 19 -3.38 -16.19 -6.45
CA GLY A 19 -2.15 -16.36 -7.22
C GLY A 19 -0.92 -16.17 -6.36
N GLN A 20 0.23 -16.03 -7.01
CA GLN A 20 1.50 -15.73 -6.36
C GLN A 20 2.24 -14.63 -7.10
N VAL A 21 3.02 -13.84 -6.35
CA VAL A 21 3.90 -12.80 -6.89
C VAL A 21 5.24 -12.85 -6.13
N ALA A 22 6.35 -12.94 -6.87
CA ALA A 22 7.69 -13.05 -6.28
C ALA A 22 7.82 -14.16 -5.21
N GLY A 23 7.12 -15.29 -5.43
CA GLY A 23 7.09 -16.44 -4.51
C GLY A 23 6.21 -16.27 -3.27
N LEU A 24 5.44 -15.17 -3.18
CA LEU A 24 4.52 -14.90 -2.07
C LEU A 24 3.07 -15.12 -2.54
N ALA A 25 2.25 -15.75 -1.70
CA ALA A 25 0.82 -15.90 -1.97
C ALA A 25 0.12 -14.52 -1.93
N ILE A 26 -0.83 -14.31 -2.84
CA ILE A 26 -1.70 -13.14 -2.80
C ILE A 26 -2.87 -13.44 -1.86
N HIS A 27 -2.97 -12.66 -0.80
CA HIS A 27 -4.06 -12.72 0.16
C HIS A 27 -5.32 -12.08 -0.42
N THR A 28 -6.42 -12.84 -0.44
CA THR A 28 -7.74 -12.37 -0.90
C THR A 28 -8.72 -12.12 0.24
N ASP A 29 -8.31 -12.44 1.46
CA ASP A 29 -9.07 -12.41 2.70
C ASP A 29 -8.81 -11.15 3.55
N ARG A 30 -7.92 -10.26 3.10
CA ARG A 30 -7.58 -8.99 3.78
C ARG A 30 -7.06 -9.24 5.22
N PRO A 31 -5.91 -9.92 5.35
CA PRO A 31 -5.39 -10.34 6.65
C PRO A 31 -5.09 -9.12 7.53
N GLN A 32 -5.44 -9.21 8.81
CA GLN A 32 -5.07 -8.21 9.80
C GLN A 32 -3.66 -8.50 10.30
N GLU A 33 -2.68 -7.96 9.59
CA GLU A 33 -1.27 -8.05 9.96
C GLU A 33 -0.88 -6.91 10.90
N ALA A 34 -0.16 -7.23 11.97
CA ALA A 34 0.37 -6.24 12.89
C ALA A 34 1.68 -5.64 12.34
N GLY A 35 1.91 -4.34 12.59
CA GLY A 35 3.18 -3.70 12.27
C GLY A 35 3.38 -3.36 10.79
N ILE A 36 2.31 -3.27 10.00
CA ILE A 36 2.39 -2.74 8.63
C ILE A 36 2.81 -1.27 8.69
N ASP A 37 4.02 -0.95 8.23
CA ASP A 37 4.51 0.44 8.19
C ASP A 37 3.90 1.24 7.02
N THR A 38 3.88 0.65 5.83
CA THR A 38 3.53 1.34 4.59
C THR A 38 2.52 0.52 3.78
N VAL A 39 1.41 1.14 3.37
CA VAL A 39 0.52 0.60 2.34
C VAL A 39 0.83 1.30 1.01
N THR A 40 1.24 0.55 -0.01
CA THR A 40 1.49 1.09 -1.37
C THR A 40 0.40 0.63 -2.35
N LEU A 41 -0.37 1.58 -2.90
CA LEU A 41 -1.60 1.30 -3.63
C LEU A 41 -1.35 1.09 -5.13
N TYR A 42 -1.95 0.03 -5.66
CA TYR A 42 -2.06 -0.27 -7.10
C TYR A 42 -3.52 -0.55 -7.51
N VAL A 43 -4.47 -0.21 -6.63
CA VAL A 43 -5.91 -0.32 -6.88
C VAL A 43 -6.40 1.04 -7.37
N GLY A 44 -6.99 1.11 -8.56
CA GLY A 44 -7.51 2.36 -9.10
C GLY A 44 -8.65 2.95 -8.24
N PRO A 45 -8.84 4.27 -8.22
CA PRO A 45 -9.67 4.99 -7.25
C PRO A 45 -11.12 4.49 -7.17
N GLN A 46 -11.71 4.10 -8.30
CA GLN A 46 -13.09 3.58 -8.37
C GLN A 46 -13.29 2.29 -7.55
N ASN A 47 -12.23 1.50 -7.37
CA ASN A 47 -12.27 0.24 -6.64
C ASN A 47 -11.79 0.38 -5.19
N GLN A 48 -11.29 1.54 -4.77
CA GLN A 48 -10.74 1.76 -3.43
C GLN A 48 -11.76 1.88 -2.30
N PRO A 49 -13.00 2.40 -2.48
CA PRO A 49 -13.95 2.57 -1.37
C PRO A 49 -14.16 1.28 -0.55
N GLY A 50 -14.21 0.12 -1.22
CA GLY A 50 -14.34 -1.18 -0.57
C GLY A 50 -13.12 -1.63 0.24
N TRP A 51 -12.03 -0.85 0.26
CA TRP A 51 -10.79 -1.11 0.99
C TRP A 51 -10.52 -0.12 2.12
N TYR A 52 -11.27 0.97 2.24
CA TYR A 52 -10.98 2.04 3.19
C TYR A 52 -10.86 1.52 4.62
N ASP A 53 -11.87 0.82 5.11
CA ASP A 53 -11.88 0.29 6.48
C ASP A 53 -10.71 -0.65 6.74
N TYR A 54 -10.32 -1.45 5.74
CA TYR A 54 -9.18 -2.34 5.84
C TYR A 54 -7.86 -1.54 5.91
N ILE A 55 -7.61 -0.65 4.95
CA ILE A 55 -6.38 0.14 4.87
C ILE A 55 -6.20 1.00 6.13
N LEU A 56 -7.27 1.67 6.58
CA LEU A 56 -7.24 2.50 7.78
C LEU A 56 -7.13 1.65 9.06
N GLY A 57 -7.75 0.47 9.08
CA GLY A 57 -7.70 -0.49 10.18
C GLY A 57 -6.30 -1.07 10.43
N LEU A 58 -5.48 -1.20 9.39
CA LEU A 58 -4.07 -1.59 9.51
C LEU A 58 -3.22 -0.55 10.26
N LYS A 59 -3.69 0.70 10.35
CA LYS A 59 -3.01 1.84 10.99
C LYS A 59 -1.54 1.99 10.55
N PRO A 60 -1.25 2.01 9.24
CA PRO A 60 0.11 2.21 8.77
C PRO A 60 0.63 3.59 9.14
N ARG A 61 1.95 3.76 9.18
CA ARG A 61 2.58 5.08 9.26
C ARG A 61 2.24 5.92 8.03
N ARG A 62 2.22 5.30 6.84
CA ARG A 62 1.87 5.99 5.59
C ARG A 62 1.13 5.15 4.55
N ILE A 63 0.49 5.84 3.62
CA ILE A 63 -0.09 5.30 2.38
C ILE A 63 0.58 5.99 1.19
N ILE A 64 1.09 5.20 0.24
CA ILE A 64 1.64 5.68 -1.03
C ILE A 64 0.60 5.45 -2.12
N PHE A 65 0.13 6.53 -2.73
CA PHE A 65 -0.74 6.55 -3.89
C PHE A 65 0.16 6.59 -5.14
N ASN A 66 0.37 5.42 -5.77
CA ASN A 66 1.13 5.35 -7.03
C ASN A 66 0.34 6.02 -8.17
N PRO A 67 1.01 6.42 -9.26
CA PRO A 67 0.35 7.04 -10.41
C PRO A 67 -0.89 6.27 -10.89
N GLY A 68 -2.03 6.95 -10.95
CA GLY A 68 -3.33 6.37 -11.32
C GLY A 68 -4.11 5.75 -10.16
N THR A 69 -3.67 5.96 -8.93
CA THR A 69 -4.37 5.53 -7.70
C THR A 69 -4.75 6.67 -6.77
N GLU A 70 -4.51 7.91 -7.16
CA GLU A 70 -4.81 9.12 -6.40
C GLU A 70 -6.30 9.15 -5.99
N ASN A 71 -6.57 9.49 -4.73
CA ASN A 71 -7.94 9.47 -4.21
C ASN A 71 -8.09 10.44 -3.04
N PRO A 72 -8.57 11.68 -3.31
CA PRO A 72 -8.70 12.71 -2.30
C PRO A 72 -9.55 12.31 -1.09
N GLU A 73 -10.55 11.42 -1.27
CA GLU A 73 -11.39 10.97 -0.17
C GLU A 73 -10.64 10.05 0.79
N LEU A 74 -9.88 9.07 0.26
CA LEU A 74 -9.07 8.19 1.09
C LEU A 74 -7.94 8.95 1.77
N GLU A 75 -7.32 9.90 1.06
CA GLU A 75 -6.28 10.75 1.61
C GLU A 75 -6.77 11.54 2.82
N GLN A 76 -7.91 12.23 2.69
CA GLN A 76 -8.51 12.97 3.80
C GLN A 76 -8.84 12.08 4.99
N LYS A 77 -9.41 10.89 4.75
CA LYS A 77 -9.71 9.91 5.80
C LYS A 77 -8.46 9.40 6.50
N ALA A 78 -7.40 9.11 5.74
CA ALA A 78 -6.12 8.66 6.26
C ALA A 78 -5.44 9.76 7.10
N GLN A 79 -5.37 10.98 6.59
CA GLN A 79 -4.80 12.13 7.30
C GLN A 79 -5.56 12.43 8.59
N ALA A 80 -6.90 12.37 8.57
CA ALA A 80 -7.73 12.53 9.76
C ALA A 80 -7.49 11.42 10.81
N ALA A 81 -7.06 10.23 10.37
CA ALA A 81 -6.65 9.13 11.24
C ALA A 81 -5.16 9.19 11.65
N GLY A 82 -4.43 10.25 11.29
CA GLY A 82 -3.01 10.42 11.61
C GLY A 82 -2.05 9.63 10.72
N ILE A 83 -2.53 9.13 9.58
CA ILE A 83 -1.75 8.36 8.61
C ILE A 83 -1.20 9.32 7.55
N GLN A 84 0.10 9.26 7.27
CA GLN A 84 0.72 10.07 6.23
C GLN A 84 0.30 9.59 4.83
N THR A 85 0.16 10.51 3.89
CA THR A 85 -0.25 10.19 2.51
C THR A 85 0.73 10.80 1.53
N GLU A 86 1.17 10.02 0.55
CA GLU A 86 2.14 10.46 -0.46
C GLU A 86 1.64 10.07 -1.86
N GLU A 87 1.44 11.04 -2.75
CA GLU A 87 1.27 10.78 -4.19
C GLU A 87 2.66 10.61 -4.83
N ALA A 88 3.10 9.37 -4.99
CA ALA A 88 4.46 9.06 -5.45
C ALA A 88 4.58 7.69 -6.11
N CYS A 89 5.52 7.55 -7.05
CA CYS A 89 5.85 6.24 -7.62
C CYS A 89 6.81 5.49 -6.70
N THR A 90 6.34 4.38 -6.12
CA THR A 90 7.15 3.51 -5.23
C THR A 90 8.46 3.08 -5.88
N LEU A 91 8.46 2.78 -7.19
CA LEU A 91 9.68 2.36 -7.88
C LEU A 91 10.70 3.50 -8.00
N VAL A 92 10.22 4.73 -8.22
CA VAL A 92 11.10 5.91 -8.24
C VAL A 92 11.65 6.16 -6.84
N MET A 93 10.80 6.19 -5.81
CA MET A 93 11.22 6.36 -4.41
C MET A 93 12.31 5.37 -4.00
N LEU A 94 12.17 4.10 -4.37
CA LEU A 94 13.18 3.07 -4.15
C LEU A 94 14.48 3.41 -4.90
N SER A 95 14.39 3.73 -6.19
CA SER A 95 15.56 4.02 -7.03
C SER A 95 16.38 5.23 -6.57
N VAL A 96 15.74 6.24 -5.98
CA VAL A 96 16.41 7.46 -5.50
C VAL A 96 16.66 7.47 -3.99
N GLY A 97 16.44 6.35 -3.29
CA GLY A 97 16.68 6.24 -1.85
C GLY A 97 15.78 7.15 -0.99
N GLN A 98 14.55 7.39 -1.44
CA GLN A 98 13.53 8.15 -0.72
C GLN A 98 12.47 7.26 -0.06
N TYR A 99 12.47 5.95 -0.35
CA TYR A 99 11.47 5.05 0.22
C TYR A 99 11.55 4.98 1.75
N ASP A 100 12.73 4.86 2.35
CA ASP A 100 12.86 4.68 3.82
C ASP A 100 12.87 5.97 4.65
N LYS A 101 12.67 7.12 4.00
CA LYS A 101 12.56 8.41 4.67
C LYS A 101 11.14 8.64 5.19
#